data_AF-A0A3D2CMX0-F1
#
_entry.id   AF-A0A3D2CMX0-F1
#
_cell.length_a   1.000
_cell.length_b   1.000
_cell.length_c   1.000
_cell.angle_alpha   90.00
_cell.angle_beta   90.00
_cell.angle_gamma   90.00
#
_symmetry.space_group_name_H-M   'P 1'
#
loop_
_entity.id
_entity.type
_entity.pdbx_description
1 polymer ?
#
loop_
_entity_poly.entity_id
_entity_poly.type
_entity_poly.pdbx_seq_one_letter_code
_entity_poly.pdbx_strand_id
1 'polypeptide(L)'
;MRSAKYFLYSNLDSTLLSVMSHKISIPKLKSYLDTIDSLFEVSEPIFLKFIQFSEEQDSDTLVALVDQISSQSITDQVFWALLMHPDQTVKNRLIFSLSHLPLSASQLFILCQYGLTFDCFYSLGELLYQDNRINSITYELFLRFFKNSRFGRHYEMFIRSFLNRDPKNPKEKINIRILNDA
;
A
#
# COMPACT_ATOMS: atom_id res chain seq x y z
N MET A 1 5.88 39.62 10.10
CA MET A 1 6.41 38.43 10.78
C MET A 1 6.32 37.24 9.82
N ARG A 2 7.39 36.97 9.05
CA ARG A 2 7.52 35.70 8.31
C ARG A 2 7.82 34.64 9.37
N SER A 3 6.79 33.87 9.72
CA SER A 3 6.70 33.07 10.94
C SER A 3 7.75 31.95 10.96
N ALA A 4 8.11 31.49 12.16
CA ALA A 4 9.03 30.37 12.40
C ALA A 4 8.78 29.12 11.53
N LYS A 5 7.56 28.95 10.99
CA LYS A 5 7.22 27.94 9.98
C LYS A 5 8.11 28.02 8.72
N TYR A 6 8.43 29.21 8.21
CA TYR A 6 9.29 29.36 7.02
C TYR A 6 10.75 28.94 7.29
N PHE A 7 11.27 29.25 8.48
CA PHE A 7 12.63 28.88 8.89
C PHE A 7 12.77 27.37 9.12
N LEU A 8 11.73 26.75 9.67
CA LEU A 8 11.63 25.30 9.84
C LEU A 8 11.53 24.56 8.51
N TYR A 9 10.76 25.08 7.54
CA TYR A 9 10.67 24.50 6.20
C TYR A 9 12.00 24.58 5.42
N SER A 10 12.71 25.72 5.48
CA SER A 10 14.03 25.85 4.85
C SER A 10 15.10 24.94 5.47
N ASN A 11 14.92 24.58 6.75
CA ASN A 11 15.77 23.59 7.41
C ASN A 11 15.31 22.15 7.17
N LEU A 12 14.05 21.90 6.80
CA LEU A 12 13.57 20.54 6.57
C LEU A 12 14.29 19.91 5.38
N ASP A 13 14.41 20.63 4.27
CA ASP A 13 15.06 20.10 3.06
C ASP A 13 16.56 19.86 3.31
N SER A 14 17.25 20.77 4.02
CA SER A 14 18.66 20.59 4.41
C SER A 14 18.85 19.47 5.44
N THR A 15 17.87 19.26 6.33
CA THR A 15 17.94 18.18 7.32
C THR A 15 17.59 16.83 6.70
N LEU A 16 16.65 16.77 5.76
CA LEU A 16 16.39 15.58 4.95
C LEU A 16 17.62 15.23 4.12
N LEU A 17 18.22 16.19 3.40
CA LEU A 17 19.48 16.04 2.69
C LEU A 17 20.61 15.53 3.60
N SER A 18 20.73 16.09 4.81
CA SER A 18 21.71 15.64 5.79
C SER A 18 21.43 14.20 6.24
N VAL A 19 20.19 13.87 6.58
CA VAL A 19 19.80 12.53 7.03
C VAL A 19 19.98 11.49 5.92
N MET A 20 19.73 11.86 4.67
CA MET A 20 19.87 10.97 3.52
C MET A 20 21.33 10.86 3.03
N SER A 21 22.14 11.89 3.20
CA SER A 21 23.58 11.84 2.87
C SER A 21 24.39 11.03 3.90
N HIS A 22 23.91 10.92 5.14
CA HIS A 22 24.48 10.00 6.12
C HIS A 22 23.87 8.61 5.91
N LYS A 23 24.69 7.55 5.90
CA LYS A 23 24.23 6.14 5.87
C LYS A 23 23.50 5.77 7.17
N ILE A 24 22.33 6.35 7.38
CA ILE A 24 21.46 6.09 8.52
C ILE A 24 20.69 4.80 8.23
N SER A 25 20.55 3.96 9.26
CA SER A 25 19.79 2.72 9.12
C SER A 25 18.30 3.00 8.90
N ILE A 26 17.61 2.16 8.12
CA ILE A 26 16.18 2.32 7.83
C ILE A 26 15.31 2.50 9.09
N PRO A 27 15.52 1.75 10.20
CA PRO A 27 14.73 1.97 11.42
C PRO A 27 14.91 3.36 12.02
N LYS A 28 16.12 3.93 11.95
CA LYS A 28 16.41 5.28 12.43
C LYS A 28 15.78 6.32 11.52
N LEU A 29 15.85 6.12 10.20
CA LEU A 29 15.19 6.97 9.22
C LEU A 29 13.66 7.00 9.42
N LYS A 30 13.04 5.83 9.59
CA LYS A 30 11.61 5.74 9.93
C LYS A 30 11.28 6.51 11.21
N SER A 31 12.01 6.25 12.30
CA SER A 31 11.78 6.95 13.58
C SER A 31 11.92 8.46 13.45
N TYR A 32 12.84 8.91 12.61
CA TYR A 32 13.04 10.32 12.33
C TYR A 32 11.85 10.92 11.57
N LEU A 33 11.39 10.26 10.50
CA LEU A 33 10.21 10.71 9.73
C LEU A 33 8.95 10.76 10.61
N ASP A 34 8.72 9.73 11.43
CA ASP A 34 7.61 9.67 12.39
C ASP A 34 7.68 10.86 13.39
N THR A 35 8.88 11.20 13.86
CA THR A 35 9.10 12.33 14.77
C THR A 35 8.81 13.66 14.09
N ILE A 36 9.23 13.87 12.83
CA ILE A 36 8.94 15.12 12.14
C ILE A 36 7.45 15.22 11.82
N ASP A 37 6.80 14.18 11.30
CA ASP A 37 5.37 14.23 11.00
C ASP A 37 4.54 14.57 12.25
N SER A 38 4.96 14.14 13.45
CA SER A 38 4.30 14.51 14.71
C SER A 38 4.62 15.92 15.22
N LEU A 39 5.84 16.41 14.99
CA LEU A 39 6.28 17.73 15.48
C LEU A 39 5.83 18.87 14.58
N PHE A 40 5.58 18.59 13.31
CA PHE A 40 5.24 19.58 12.31
C PHE A 40 3.83 19.30 11.80
N GLU A 41 2.89 20.22 12.08
CA GLU A 41 1.63 20.34 11.33
C GLU A 41 1.94 20.82 9.90
N VAL A 42 2.63 19.99 9.11
CA VAL A 42 2.86 20.24 7.70
C VAL A 42 1.59 19.91 6.92
N SER A 43 1.26 20.78 5.97
CA SER A 43 0.16 20.59 5.02
C SER A 43 0.40 19.42 4.05
N GLU A 44 1.64 18.99 3.92
CA GLU A 44 2.09 17.90 3.06
C GLU A 44 2.91 16.93 3.93
N PRO A 45 2.58 15.62 3.97
CA PRO A 45 3.34 14.63 4.73
C PRO A 45 4.82 14.67 4.39
N ILE A 46 5.73 14.67 5.37
CA ILE A 46 7.18 14.71 5.11
C ILE A 46 7.64 13.52 4.27
N PHE A 47 6.90 12.41 4.34
CA PHE A 47 7.14 11.26 3.50
C PHE A 47 6.98 11.54 2.00
N LEU A 48 6.09 12.46 1.58
CA LEU A 48 5.99 12.86 0.16
C LEU A 48 7.26 13.58 -0.32
N LYS A 49 7.80 14.48 0.51
CA LYS A 49 9.08 15.13 0.21
C LYS A 49 10.22 14.13 0.11
N PHE A 50 10.23 13.12 0.99
CA PHE A 50 11.21 12.06 0.95
C PHE A 50 11.12 11.25 -0.35
N ILE A 51 9.92 10.94 -0.83
CA ILE A 51 9.72 10.26 -2.13
C ILE A 51 10.33 11.08 -3.26
N GLN A 52 9.97 12.36 -3.37
CA GLN A 52 10.49 13.27 -4.40
C GLN A 52 12.03 13.33 -4.40
N PHE A 53 12.63 13.38 -3.21
CA PHE A 53 14.09 13.37 -3.11
C PHE A 53 14.71 12.02 -3.53
N SER A 54 14.08 10.91 -3.12
CA SER A 54 14.61 9.56 -3.38
C SER A 54 14.57 9.16 -4.84
N GLU A 55 13.66 9.74 -5.63
CA GLU A 55 13.59 9.57 -7.09
C GLU A 55 14.92 9.97 -7.78
N GLU A 56 15.65 10.93 -7.21
CA GLU A 56 16.86 11.47 -7.83
C GLU A 56 18.16 10.79 -7.38
N GLN A 57 18.18 10.14 -6.19
CA GLN A 57 19.44 9.75 -5.55
C GLN A 57 19.49 8.38 -4.88
N ASP A 58 18.39 7.88 -4.30
CA ASP A 58 18.46 6.66 -3.47
C ASP A 58 17.13 5.88 -3.41
N SER A 59 16.77 5.31 -4.56
CA SER A 59 15.53 4.53 -4.71
C SER A 59 15.53 3.22 -3.91
N ASP A 60 16.70 2.66 -3.56
CA ASP A 60 16.79 1.46 -2.75
C ASP A 60 16.37 1.72 -1.30
N THR A 61 16.84 2.84 -0.73
CA THR A 61 16.41 3.28 0.60
C THR A 61 14.91 3.56 0.64
N LEU A 62 14.33 4.11 -0.43
CA LEU A 62 12.89 4.32 -0.52
C LEU A 62 12.09 3.01 -0.44
N VAL A 63 12.48 2.00 -1.23
CA VAL A 63 11.82 0.68 -1.18
C VAL A 63 11.92 0.07 0.22
N ALA A 64 13.12 0.06 0.79
CA ALA A 64 13.36 -0.52 2.10
C ALA A 64 12.61 0.21 3.22
N LEU A 65 12.39 1.52 3.08
CA LEU A 65 11.59 2.31 4.00
C LEU A 65 10.10 1.95 3.86
N VAL A 66 9.57 1.86 2.64
CA VAL A 66 8.16 1.48 2.39
C VAL A 66 7.84 0.10 3.00
N ASP A 67 8.79 -0.83 2.98
CA ASP A 67 8.64 -2.15 3.64
C ASP A 67 8.45 -2.07 5.17
N GLN A 68 8.82 -0.94 5.80
CA GLN A 68 8.85 -0.80 7.25
C GLN A 68 7.89 0.27 7.80
N ILE A 69 7.34 1.14 6.95
CA ILE A 69 6.44 2.19 7.44
C ILE A 69 5.06 1.63 7.81
N SER A 70 4.36 2.36 8.66
CA SER A 70 2.97 2.06 8.99
C SER A 70 2.09 2.28 7.76
N SER A 71 1.06 1.44 7.57
CA SER A 71 0.07 1.69 6.51
C SER A 71 -0.68 3.00 6.69
N GLN A 72 -0.76 3.53 7.91
CA GLN A 72 -1.35 4.85 8.20
C GLN A 72 -0.59 6.00 7.52
N SER A 73 0.70 5.80 7.24
CA SER A 73 1.54 6.75 6.51
C SER A 73 1.32 6.68 4.99
N ILE A 74 0.64 5.65 4.48
CA ILE A 74 0.28 5.49 3.06
C ILE A 74 -1.08 6.13 2.80
N THR A 75 -1.10 7.47 2.83
CA THR A 75 -2.26 8.24 2.36
C THR A 75 -2.45 8.06 0.85
N ASP A 76 -3.61 8.46 0.30
CA ASP A 76 -3.84 8.38 -1.14
C ASP A 76 -2.81 9.19 -1.95
N GLN A 77 -2.38 10.35 -1.44
CA GLN A 77 -1.33 11.15 -2.09
C GLN A 77 0.02 10.41 -2.10
N VAL A 78 0.42 9.85 -0.96
CA VAL A 78 1.65 9.05 -0.84
C VAL A 78 1.60 7.83 -1.76
N PHE A 79 0.48 7.11 -1.76
CA PHE A 79 0.25 5.96 -2.61
C PHE A 79 0.44 6.31 -4.09
N TRP A 80 -0.19 7.38 -4.56
CA TRP A 80 -0.05 7.82 -5.95
C TRP A 80 1.38 8.28 -6.28
N ALA A 81 2.05 8.99 -5.38
CA ALA A 81 3.45 9.39 -5.57
C ALA A 81 4.35 8.16 -5.78
N LEU A 82 4.22 7.14 -4.94
CA LEU A 82 4.97 5.88 -5.08
C LEU A 82 4.65 5.15 -6.40
N LEU A 83 3.40 5.15 -6.85
CA LEU A 83 3.00 4.53 -8.11
C LEU A 83 3.41 5.32 -9.36
N MET A 84 3.73 6.60 -9.22
CA MET A 84 4.18 7.46 -10.31
C MET A 84 5.70 7.55 -10.43
N HIS A 85 6.43 6.75 -9.62
CA HIS A 85 7.89 6.71 -9.67
C HIS A 85 8.39 6.44 -11.10
N PRO A 86 9.35 7.25 -11.62
CA PRO A 86 9.75 7.22 -13.03
C PRO A 86 10.49 5.93 -13.42
N ASP A 87 11.28 5.37 -12.51
CA ASP A 87 11.94 4.07 -12.73
C ASP A 87 10.96 2.91 -12.55
N GLN A 88 10.76 2.13 -13.62
CA GLN A 88 9.83 1.00 -13.65
C GLN A 88 10.25 -0.17 -12.74
N THR A 89 11.55 -0.40 -12.57
CA THR A 89 12.09 -1.44 -11.69
C THR A 89 11.80 -1.10 -10.24
N VAL A 90 12.06 0.15 -9.84
CA VAL A 90 11.75 0.65 -8.50
C VAL A 90 10.24 0.64 -8.27
N LYS A 91 9.45 1.15 -9.22
CA LYS A 91 7.98 1.12 -9.15
C LYS A 91 7.44 -0.29 -8.92
N ASN A 92 7.95 -1.29 -9.64
CA ASN A 92 7.53 -2.68 -9.45
C ASN A 92 7.84 -3.20 -8.05
N ARG A 93 9.00 -2.84 -7.49
CA ARG A 93 9.39 -3.19 -6.11
C ARG A 93 8.49 -2.50 -5.10
N LEU A 94 8.19 -1.21 -5.28
CA LEU A 94 7.26 -0.45 -4.46
C LEU A 94 5.86 -1.08 -4.48
N ILE A 95 5.35 -1.48 -5.65
CA ILE A 95 4.06 -2.18 -5.76
C ILE A 95 4.07 -3.49 -4.96
N PHE A 96 5.17 -4.24 -5.01
CA PHE A 96 5.32 -5.46 -4.23
C PHE A 96 5.28 -5.16 -2.72
N SER A 97 6.10 -4.23 -2.24
CA SER A 97 6.11 -3.76 -0.85
C SER A 97 4.72 -3.31 -0.36
N LEU A 98 4.05 -2.47 -1.14
CA LEU A 98 2.72 -1.95 -0.83
C LEU A 98 1.66 -3.06 -0.73
N SER A 99 1.79 -4.14 -1.50
CA SER A 99 0.81 -5.24 -1.48
C SER A 99 0.78 -6.02 -0.16
N HIS A 100 1.83 -5.91 0.66
CA HIS A 100 1.93 -6.54 1.97
C HIS A 100 1.44 -5.63 3.12
N LEU A 101 1.10 -4.38 2.83
CA LEU A 101 0.59 -3.45 3.83
C LEU A 101 -0.95 -3.52 3.94
N PRO A 102 -1.53 -3.30 5.14
CA PRO A 102 -2.97 -3.19 5.30
C PRO A 102 -3.48 -1.85 4.77
N LEU A 103 -3.63 -1.79 3.44
CA LEU A 103 -4.09 -0.63 2.66
C LEU A 103 -5.62 -0.58 2.52
N SER A 104 -6.13 0.54 2.01
CA SER A 104 -7.56 0.69 1.72
C SER A 104 -8.03 -0.21 0.56
N ALA A 105 -9.33 -0.51 0.51
CA ALA A 105 -9.91 -1.30 -0.57
C ALA A 105 -9.60 -0.71 -1.96
N SER A 106 -9.68 0.61 -2.10
CA SER A 106 -9.41 1.32 -3.35
C SER A 106 -7.95 1.20 -3.77
N GLN A 107 -7.02 1.37 -2.84
CA GLN A 107 -5.59 1.22 -3.09
C GLN A 107 -5.24 -0.23 -3.48
N LEU A 108 -5.74 -1.23 -2.75
CA LEU A 108 -5.54 -2.65 -3.07
C LEU A 108 -6.11 -3.01 -4.44
N PHE A 109 -7.28 -2.48 -4.79
CA PHE A 109 -7.88 -2.70 -6.11
C PHE A 109 -6.96 -2.19 -7.23
N ILE A 110 -6.38 -0.99 -7.09
CA ILE A 110 -5.40 -0.44 -8.03
C ILE A 110 -4.17 -1.36 -8.14
N LEU A 111 -3.61 -1.81 -7.01
CA LEU A 111 -2.46 -2.73 -7.04
C LEU A 111 -2.78 -4.03 -7.78
N CYS A 112 -4.00 -4.54 -7.65
CA CYS A 112 -4.43 -5.73 -8.38
C CYS A 112 -4.61 -5.51 -9.89
N GLN A 113 -4.93 -4.29 -10.32
CA GLN A 113 -4.99 -3.96 -11.74
C GLN A 113 -3.61 -3.94 -12.40
N TYR A 114 -2.57 -3.51 -11.68
CA TYR A 114 -1.18 -3.65 -12.14
C TYR A 114 -0.82 -5.12 -12.33
N GLY A 115 -1.44 -5.99 -11.52
CA GLY A 115 -1.26 -7.42 -11.58
C GLY A 115 0.20 -7.78 -11.45
N LEU A 116 0.94 -7.26 -10.47
CA LEU A 116 2.36 -7.62 -10.25
C LEU A 116 2.52 -8.71 -9.19
N THR A 117 1.59 -8.78 -8.24
CA THR A 117 1.54 -9.77 -7.17
C THR A 117 0.10 -10.26 -6.96
N PHE A 118 -0.05 -11.50 -6.50
CA PHE A 118 -1.36 -12.04 -6.13
C PHE A 118 -1.78 -11.63 -4.71
N ASP A 119 -0.86 -11.16 -3.86
CA ASP A 119 -1.12 -10.84 -2.45
C ASP A 119 -2.20 -9.76 -2.29
N CYS A 120 -2.24 -8.79 -3.20
CA CYS A 120 -3.27 -7.76 -3.22
C CYS A 120 -4.69 -8.35 -3.30
N PHE A 121 -4.88 -9.48 -4.01
CA PHE A 121 -6.18 -10.11 -4.17
C PHE A 121 -6.61 -10.78 -2.87
N TYR A 122 -5.67 -11.40 -2.14
CA TYR A 122 -5.95 -11.98 -0.83
C TYR A 122 -6.34 -10.91 0.17
N SER A 123 -5.55 -9.82 0.26
CA SER A 123 -5.82 -8.69 1.15
C SER A 123 -7.16 -8.00 0.81
N LEU A 124 -7.41 -7.71 -0.48
CA LEU A 124 -8.67 -7.09 -0.91
C LEU A 124 -9.86 -8.01 -0.67
N GLY A 125 -9.71 -9.28 -1.01
CA GLY A 125 -10.74 -10.29 -0.82
C GLY A 125 -11.13 -10.47 0.64
N GLU A 126 -10.16 -10.41 1.55
CA GLU A 126 -10.40 -10.44 2.99
C GLU A 126 -11.16 -9.21 3.47
N LEU A 127 -10.71 -8.02 3.06
CA LEU A 127 -11.35 -6.77 3.44
C LEU A 127 -12.81 -6.70 2.96
N LEU A 128 -13.07 -7.06 1.70
CA LEU A 128 -14.43 -7.08 1.13
C LEU A 128 -15.32 -8.16 1.76
N TYR A 129 -14.75 -9.33 2.09
CA TYR A 129 -15.49 -10.40 2.75
C TYR A 129 -15.91 -9.97 4.16
N GLN A 130 -15.00 -9.34 4.91
CA GLN A 130 -15.24 -8.89 6.28
C GLN A 130 -16.19 -7.68 6.38
N ASP A 131 -16.26 -6.80 5.38
CA ASP A 131 -17.12 -5.62 5.42
C ASP A 131 -18.61 -5.96 5.21
N ASN A 132 -19.44 -5.84 6.24
CA ASN A 132 -20.89 -6.17 6.17
C ASN A 132 -21.69 -5.26 5.22
N ARG A 133 -21.15 -4.11 4.80
CA ARG A 133 -21.78 -3.21 3.82
C ARG A 133 -21.63 -3.72 2.39
N ILE A 134 -20.64 -4.58 2.14
CA ILE A 134 -20.40 -5.19 0.84
C ILE A 134 -21.38 -6.34 0.64
N ASN A 135 -22.24 -6.23 -0.38
CA ASN A 135 -23.18 -7.29 -0.73
C ASN A 135 -22.51 -8.41 -1.57
N SER A 136 -23.25 -9.50 -1.78
CA SER A 136 -22.79 -10.67 -2.53
C SER A 136 -22.46 -10.35 -3.99
N ILE A 137 -23.21 -9.46 -4.65
CA ILE A 137 -22.98 -9.07 -6.04
C ILE A 137 -21.63 -8.36 -6.20
N THR A 138 -21.32 -7.39 -5.33
CA THR A 138 -20.04 -6.68 -5.34
C THR A 138 -18.89 -7.63 -5.07
N TYR A 139 -19.05 -8.57 -4.14
CA TYR A 139 -18.03 -9.59 -3.87
C TYR A 139 -17.82 -10.51 -5.08
N GLU A 140 -18.89 -10.96 -5.72
CA GLU A 140 -18.83 -11.79 -6.93
C GLU A 140 -18.12 -11.09 -8.09
N LEU A 141 -18.34 -9.78 -8.28
CA LEU A 141 -17.60 -9.00 -9.28
C LEU A 141 -16.09 -9.02 -9.00
N PHE A 142 -15.68 -8.88 -7.74
CA PHE A 142 -14.28 -9.04 -7.35
C PHE A 142 -13.77 -10.46 -7.64
N LEU A 143 -14.55 -11.50 -7.33
CA LEU A 143 -14.17 -12.90 -7.61
C LEU A 143 -13.96 -13.14 -9.11
N ARG A 144 -14.85 -12.61 -9.96
CA ARG A 144 -14.71 -12.69 -11.42
C ARG A 144 -13.48 -11.93 -11.90
N PHE A 145 -13.21 -10.74 -11.35
CA PHE A 145 -12.01 -9.98 -11.63
C PHE A 145 -10.75 -10.78 -11.27
N PHE A 146 -10.71 -11.44 -10.11
CA PHE A 146 -9.57 -12.28 -9.72
C PHE A 146 -9.42 -13.49 -10.62
N LYS A 147 -10.50 -14.25 -10.87
CA LYS A 147 -10.49 -15.44 -11.75
C LYS A 147 -9.94 -15.13 -13.14
N ASN A 148 -10.26 -13.96 -13.69
CA ASN A 148 -9.83 -13.52 -15.02
C ASN A 148 -8.48 -12.78 -15.04
N SER A 149 -7.82 -12.61 -13.89
CA SER A 149 -6.49 -12.01 -13.81
C SER A 149 -5.41 -12.99 -14.25
N ARG A 150 -4.17 -12.49 -14.44
CA ARG A 150 -2.99 -13.36 -14.67
C ARG A 150 -2.73 -14.37 -13.55
N PHE A 151 -3.32 -14.14 -12.37
CA PHE A 151 -3.21 -15.00 -11.20
C PHE A 151 -4.44 -15.90 -11.01
N GLY A 152 -5.32 -16.01 -12.00
CA GLY A 152 -6.56 -16.80 -11.92
C GLY A 152 -6.35 -18.24 -11.47
N ARG A 153 -5.17 -18.84 -11.74
CA ARG A 153 -4.81 -20.18 -11.22
C ARG A 153 -4.82 -20.30 -9.69
N HIS A 154 -4.67 -19.18 -8.97
CA HIS A 154 -4.72 -19.14 -7.50
C HIS A 154 -6.14 -18.97 -6.95
N TYR A 155 -7.14 -18.79 -7.81
CA TYR A 155 -8.53 -18.53 -7.44
C TYR A 155 -9.15 -19.65 -6.60
N GLU A 156 -8.94 -20.91 -6.98
CA GLU A 156 -9.50 -22.04 -6.24
C GLU A 156 -8.94 -22.11 -4.81
N MET A 157 -7.63 -21.92 -4.67
CA MET A 157 -6.96 -21.89 -3.38
C MET A 157 -7.46 -20.72 -2.53
N PHE A 158 -7.65 -19.56 -3.15
CA PHE A 158 -8.24 -18.40 -2.49
C PHE A 158 -9.63 -18.74 -1.94
N ILE A 159 -10.56 -19.21 -2.78
CA ILE A 159 -11.94 -19.50 -2.34
C ILE A 159 -11.96 -20.52 -1.19
N ARG A 160 -11.18 -21.60 -1.29
CA ARG A 160 -11.04 -22.59 -0.22
C ARG A 160 -10.56 -21.97 1.09
N SER A 161 -9.62 -21.03 1.02
CA SER A 161 -9.12 -20.32 2.20
C SER A 161 -10.17 -19.46 2.89
N PHE A 162 -11.23 -19.01 2.19
CA PHE A 162 -12.34 -18.25 2.77
C PHE A 162 -13.47 -19.14 3.29
N LEU A 163 -13.82 -20.21 2.56
CA LEU A 163 -14.86 -21.15 2.98
C LEU A 163 -14.49 -21.90 4.27
N ASN A 164 -13.21 -22.15 4.51
CA ASN A 164 -12.73 -22.88 5.69
C ASN A 164 -12.58 -22.00 6.96
N ARG A 165 -12.82 -20.67 6.88
CA ARG A 165 -12.52 -19.73 7.99
C ARG A 165 -13.59 -19.67 9.08
N ASP A 166 -14.85 -19.95 8.80
CA ASP A 166 -15.88 -20.03 9.85
C ASP A 166 -17.07 -20.93 9.44
N PRO A 167 -17.06 -22.23 9.79
CA PRO A 167 -18.16 -23.14 9.50
C PRO A 167 -19.45 -22.79 10.26
N LYS A 168 -19.40 -21.93 11.29
CA LYS A 168 -20.54 -21.61 12.15
C LYS A 168 -21.25 -20.32 11.76
N ASN A 169 -20.63 -19.48 10.94
CA ASN A 169 -21.21 -18.22 10.48
C ASN A 169 -20.75 -17.89 9.05
N PRO A 170 -21.14 -18.70 8.05
CA PRO A 170 -20.80 -18.42 6.67
C PRO A 170 -21.42 -17.09 6.27
N LYS A 171 -20.61 -16.06 5.98
CA LYS A 171 -21.14 -14.88 5.29
C LYS A 171 -21.56 -15.39 3.91
N GLU A 172 -22.86 -15.33 3.60
CA GLU A 172 -23.48 -15.73 2.32
C GLU A 172 -23.03 -14.84 1.13
N LYS A 173 -21.74 -14.57 1.00
CA LYS A 173 -21.15 -13.77 -0.07
C LYS A 173 -20.49 -14.61 -1.16
N ILE A 174 -20.20 -15.87 -0.87
CA ILE A 174 -19.64 -16.82 -1.84
C ILE A 174 -20.74 -17.80 -2.22
N ASN A 175 -21.31 -17.62 -3.41
CA ASN A 175 -22.22 -18.62 -3.98
C ASN A 175 -21.39 -19.79 -4.51
N ILE A 176 -21.46 -20.94 -3.82
CA ILE A 176 -20.69 -22.15 -4.12
C ILE A 176 -20.97 -22.66 -5.55
N ARG A 177 -22.10 -22.29 -6.18
CA ARG A 177 -22.38 -22.64 -7.58
C ARG A 177 -21.33 -22.11 -8.56
N ILE A 178 -20.63 -21.01 -8.24
CA ILE A 178 -19.57 -20.42 -9.08
C ILE A 178 -18.32 -21.33 -9.18
N LEU A 179 -18.15 -22.27 -8.24
CA LEU A 179 -17.07 -23.27 -8.29
C LEU A 179 -17.35 -24.41 -9.27
N ASN A 180 -18.61 -24.62 -9.66
CA ASN A 180 -19.03 -25.79 -10.45
C ASN A 180 -19.22 -25.50 -11.94
N ASP A 181 -19.17 -24.23 -12.36
CA ASP A 181 -19.22 -23.83 -13.78
C ASP A 181 -17.81 -23.71 -14.40
N ALA A 182 -16.91 -24.63 -14.05
CA ALA A 182 -15.57 -24.77 -14.62
C ALA A 182 -15.51 -25.92 -15.62
#